data_AF-A0A7X2L539-F1
#
_entry.id   AF-A0A7X2L539-F1
#
_cell.length_a   1.000
_cell.length_b   1.000
_cell.length_c   1.000
_cell.angle_alpha   90.00
_cell.angle_beta   90.00
_cell.angle_gamma   90.00
#
_symmetry.space_group_name_H-M   'P 1'
#
loop_
_entity.id
_entity.type
_entity.pdbx_description
1 polymer ?
#
loop_
_entity_poly.entity_id
_entity_poly.type
_entity_poly.pdbx_seq_one_letter_code
_entity_poly.pdbx_strand_id
1 'polypeptide(L)'
;MNIAQTIMYLNPTANPMTDFVVQDDSDGEGPYIAAWNLPDPQPTEAELQSAWEAYQEAEANKPPQLTEIEQVREELAQTQLALTDNYEQLLATQDEATSAQLALAEMYELVLVLAGGEK
;
A
#
# COMPACT_ATOMS: atom_id res chain seq x y z
N MET A 1 -6.88 -28.07 -12.99
CA MET A 1 -7.73 -27.09 -12.28
C MET A 1 -7.38 -27.14 -10.80
N ASN A 2 -7.42 -26.02 -10.06
CA ASN A 2 -7.22 -26.03 -8.61
C ASN A 2 -8.58 -26.06 -7.89
N ILE A 3 -9.05 -27.25 -7.51
CA ILE A 3 -10.37 -27.45 -6.89
C ILE A 3 -10.53 -26.64 -5.62
N ALA A 4 -9.50 -26.56 -4.78
CA ALA A 4 -9.58 -25.81 -3.52
C ALA A 4 -9.79 -24.31 -3.77
N GLN A 5 -9.03 -23.72 -4.71
CA GLN A 5 -9.23 -22.32 -5.09
C GLN A 5 -10.60 -22.10 -5.72
N THR A 6 -11.07 -23.01 -6.58
CA THR A 6 -12.41 -22.93 -7.18
C THR A 6 -13.51 -22.96 -6.11
N ILE A 7 -13.42 -23.85 -5.13
CA ILE A 7 -14.39 -23.92 -4.02
C ILE A 7 -14.33 -22.65 -3.18
N MET A 8 -13.14 -22.12 -2.90
CA MET A 8 -13.01 -20.83 -2.20
C MET A 8 -13.54 -19.65 -3.01
N TYR A 9 -13.50 -19.71 -4.34
CA TYR A 9 -14.12 -18.70 -5.19
C TYR A 9 -15.67 -18.79 -5.16
N LEU A 10 -16.22 -20.00 -5.17
CA LEU A 10 -17.66 -20.24 -5.05
C LEU A 10 -18.20 -19.95 -3.64
N ASN A 11 -17.42 -20.28 -2.62
CA ASN A 11 -17.76 -20.13 -1.20
C ASN A 11 -16.61 -19.40 -0.46
N PRO A 12 -16.54 -18.05 -0.54
CA PRO A 12 -15.43 -17.27 0.03
C PRO A 12 -15.25 -17.41 1.54
N THR A 13 -16.28 -17.84 2.26
CA THR A 13 -16.25 -18.06 3.71
C THR A 13 -15.87 -19.49 4.10
N ALA A 14 -15.76 -20.42 3.15
CA ALA A 14 -15.42 -21.80 3.42
C ALA A 14 -13.96 -21.94 3.83
N ASN A 15 -13.71 -22.76 4.85
CA ASN A 15 -12.38 -23.09 5.33
C ASN A 15 -11.92 -24.44 4.74
N PRO A 16 -10.86 -24.47 3.90
CA PRO A 16 -10.37 -25.69 3.26
C PRO A 16 -9.75 -26.72 4.22
N MET A 17 -9.66 -26.41 5.52
CA MET A 17 -9.18 -27.33 6.55
C MET A 17 -10.30 -28.03 7.31
N THR A 18 -11.52 -27.47 7.30
CA THR A 18 -12.65 -27.98 8.10
C THR A 18 -13.88 -28.27 7.27
N ASP A 19 -14.14 -27.46 6.25
CA ASP A 19 -15.43 -27.42 5.57
C ASP A 19 -15.44 -28.31 4.33
N PHE A 20 -14.27 -28.57 3.75
CA PHE A 20 -14.07 -29.55 2.70
C PHE A 20 -12.61 -30.01 2.70
N VAL A 21 -12.34 -31.18 2.14
CA VAL A 21 -10.97 -31.71 1.98
C VAL A 21 -10.76 -32.03 0.51
N VAL A 22 -9.69 -31.49 -0.07
CA VAL A 22 -9.21 -31.85 -1.41
C VAL A 22 -8.01 -32.76 -1.25
N GLN A 23 -8.02 -33.89 -1.94
CA GLN A 23 -6.95 -34.87 -1.94
C GLN A 23 -6.47 -35.11 -3.37
N ASP A 24 -5.18 -35.37 -3.52
CA ASP A 24 -4.55 -35.84 -4.74
C ASP A 24 -3.76 -37.09 -4.34
N ASP A 25 -4.10 -38.23 -4.92
CA ASP A 25 -3.44 -39.51 -4.67
C ASP A 25 -2.23 -39.74 -5.60
N SER A 26 -1.92 -38.78 -6.48
CA SER A 26 -0.85 -38.83 -7.46
C SER A 26 -0.92 -40.04 -8.41
N ASP A 27 -2.14 -40.56 -8.66
CA ASP A 27 -2.36 -41.68 -9.59
C ASP A 27 -2.46 -41.24 -11.06
N GLY A 28 -2.59 -39.94 -11.32
CA GLY A 28 -2.72 -39.32 -12.63
C GLY A 28 -4.13 -38.84 -12.97
N GLU A 29 -5.15 -39.17 -12.17
CA GLU A 29 -6.52 -38.68 -12.30
C GLU A 29 -6.69 -37.25 -11.74
N GLY A 30 -5.76 -36.83 -10.87
CA GLY A 30 -5.67 -35.48 -10.35
C GLY A 30 -6.45 -35.27 -9.04
N PRO A 31 -6.53 -34.02 -8.54
CA PRO A 31 -7.16 -33.76 -7.26
C PRO A 31 -8.68 -34.01 -7.31
N TYR A 32 -9.26 -34.44 -6.19
CA TYR A 32 -10.70 -34.63 -5.98
C TYR A 32 -11.15 -34.17 -4.60
N ILE A 33 -12.46 -33.98 -4.41
CA ILE A 33 -13.04 -33.62 -3.11
C ILE A 33 -13.23 -34.92 -2.30
N ALA A 34 -12.39 -35.11 -1.29
CA ALA A 34 -12.41 -36.30 -0.42
C ALA A 34 -13.44 -36.18 0.71
N ALA A 35 -13.73 -34.96 1.18
CA ALA A 35 -14.76 -34.72 2.19
C ALA A 35 -15.49 -33.39 1.92
N TRP A 36 -16.78 -33.37 2.24
CA TRP A 36 -17.65 -32.20 2.11
C TRP A 36 -18.50 -32.04 3.36
N ASN A 37 -18.21 -31.00 4.14
CA ASN A 37 -18.85 -30.72 5.43
C ASN A 37 -19.69 -29.43 5.40
N LEU A 38 -19.83 -28.78 4.25
CA LEU A 38 -20.70 -27.63 4.07
C LEU A 38 -22.18 -28.04 4.00
N PRO A 39 -23.10 -27.17 4.46
CA PRO A 39 -24.54 -27.42 4.34
C PRO A 39 -25.04 -27.36 2.89
N ASP A 40 -24.30 -26.66 2.02
CA ASP A 40 -24.58 -26.53 0.60
C ASP A 40 -24.29 -27.84 -0.14
N PRO A 41 -24.97 -28.13 -1.27
CA PRO A 41 -24.64 -29.29 -2.07
C PRO A 41 -23.20 -29.21 -2.60
N GLN A 42 -22.53 -30.36 -2.67
CA GLN A 42 -21.22 -30.46 -3.31
C GLN A 42 -21.33 -30.04 -4.79
N PRO A 43 -20.46 -29.13 -5.26
CA PRO A 43 -20.49 -28.69 -6.66
C PRO A 43 -20.13 -29.84 -7.60
N THR A 44 -20.80 -29.87 -8.75
CA THR A 44 -20.51 -30.76 -9.86
C THR A 44 -19.24 -30.34 -10.60
N GLU A 45 -18.64 -31.26 -11.36
CA GLU A 45 -17.45 -30.95 -12.16
C GLU A 45 -17.70 -29.81 -13.16
N ALA A 46 -18.91 -29.73 -13.72
CA ALA A 46 -19.28 -28.66 -14.64
C ALA A 46 -19.33 -27.29 -13.94
N GLU A 47 -19.82 -27.24 -12.71
CA GLU A 47 -19.84 -26.02 -11.90
C GLU A 47 -18.42 -25.61 -11.49
N LEU A 48 -17.57 -26.58 -11.12
CA LEU A 48 -16.17 -26.32 -10.81
C LEU A 48 -15.42 -25.77 -12.02
N GLN A 49 -15.60 -26.36 -13.20
CA GLN A 49 -14.95 -25.91 -14.42
C GLN A 49 -15.40 -24.49 -14.81
N SER A 50 -16.71 -24.21 -14.76
CA SER A 50 -17.24 -22.89 -15.07
C SER A 50 -16.74 -21.83 -14.07
N ALA A 51 -16.70 -22.16 -12.78
CA ALA A 51 -16.18 -21.27 -11.75
C ALA A 51 -14.67 -21.04 -11.89
N TRP A 52 -13.91 -22.06 -12.30
CA TRP A 52 -12.48 -21.93 -12.54
C TRP A 52 -12.18 -21.00 -13.73
N GLU A 53 -12.96 -21.09 -14.80
CA GLU A 53 -12.88 -20.17 -15.94
C GLU A 53 -13.20 -18.73 -15.53
N ALA A 54 -14.28 -18.53 -14.76
CA ALA A 54 -14.64 -17.22 -14.23
C ALA A 54 -13.57 -16.64 -13.29
N TYR A 55 -12.99 -17.48 -12.43
CA TYR A 55 -11.86 -17.09 -11.57
C TYR A 55 -10.65 -16.66 -12.40
N GLN A 56 -10.29 -17.43 -13.43
CA GLN A 56 -9.16 -17.11 -14.31
C GLN A 56 -9.39 -15.81 -15.09
N GLU A 57 -10.61 -15.58 -15.57
CA GLU A 57 -10.98 -14.33 -16.23
C GLU A 57 -10.94 -13.14 -15.26
N ALA A 58 -11.42 -13.32 -14.03
CA ALA A 58 -11.34 -12.29 -13.00
C ALA A 58 -9.89 -11.97 -12.60
N GLU A 59 -9.04 -12.98 -12.47
CA GLU A 59 -7.61 -12.80 -12.20
C GLU A 59 -6.87 -12.14 -13.37
N ALA A 60 -7.18 -12.52 -14.61
CA ALA A 60 -6.60 -11.90 -15.80
C ALA A 60 -7.00 -10.42 -15.97
N ASN A 61 -8.22 -10.07 -15.53
CA ASN A 61 -8.74 -8.70 -15.55
C ASN A 61 -8.42 -7.91 -14.25
N LYS A 62 -7.77 -8.52 -13.26
CA LYS A 62 -7.36 -7.79 -12.05
C LYS A 62 -6.34 -6.74 -12.48
N PRO A 63 -6.53 -5.45 -12.14
CA PRO A 63 -5.51 -4.45 -12.43
C PRO A 63 -4.19 -4.94 -11.85
N PRO A 64 -3.06 -4.74 -12.56
CA PRO A 64 -1.76 -5.12 -12.02
C PRO A 64 -1.66 -4.51 -10.63
N GLN A 65 -1.55 -5.36 -9.61
CA GLN A 65 -1.28 -4.88 -8.27
C GLN A 65 0.05 -4.14 -8.38
N LEU A 66 0.04 -2.83 -8.09
CA LEU A 66 1.26 -2.05 -8.06
C LEU A 66 2.26 -2.85 -7.25
N THR A 67 3.34 -3.26 -7.91
CA THR A 67 4.34 -4.08 -7.26
C THR A 67 4.86 -3.30 -6.06
N GLU A 68 5.26 -4.00 -5.00
CA GLU A 68 5.87 -3.37 -3.82
C GLU A 68 7.01 -2.40 -4.23
N ILE A 69 7.70 -2.71 -5.34
CA ILE A 69 8.72 -1.86 -5.96
C ILE A 69 8.17 -0.54 -6.50
N GLU A 70 7.01 -0.55 -7.16
CA GLU A 70 6.38 0.67 -7.70
C GLU A 70 5.87 1.57 -6.57
N GLN A 71 5.28 0.99 -5.52
CA GLN A 71 4.86 1.73 -4.33
C GLN A 71 6.07 2.39 -3.64
N VAL A 72 7.14 1.63 -3.40
CA VAL A 72 8.38 2.15 -2.81
C VAL A 72 9.00 3.25 -3.68
N ARG A 73 8.92 3.15 -5.01
CA ARG A 73 9.40 4.20 -5.92
C ARG A 73 8.58 5.47 -5.81
N GLU A 74 7.27 5.37 -5.69
CA GLU A 74 6.38 6.51 -5.51
C GLU A 74 6.65 7.19 -4.15
N GLU A 75 6.75 6.41 -3.08
CA GLU A 75 7.09 6.92 -1.74
C GLU A 75 8.47 7.60 -1.72
N LEU A 76 9.46 7.02 -2.40
CA LEU A 76 10.79 7.62 -2.53
C LEU A 76 10.72 8.97 -3.25
N ALA A 77 9.97 9.06 -4.35
CA ALA A 77 9.80 10.30 -5.10
C ALA A 77 9.12 11.38 -4.25
N GLN A 78 8.07 11.02 -3.51
CA GLN A 78 7.38 11.94 -2.60
C GLN A 78 8.30 12.43 -1.48
N THR A 79 9.11 11.54 -0.90
CA THR A 79 10.06 11.88 0.16
C THR A 79 11.14 12.85 -0.36
N GLN A 80 11.64 12.63 -1.58
CA GLN A 80 12.63 13.52 -2.19
C GLN A 80 12.08 14.93 -2.46
N LEU A 81 10.82 15.03 -2.91
CA LEU A 81 10.14 16.31 -3.08
C LEU A 81 9.96 17.03 -1.74
N ALA A 82 9.39 16.36 -0.74
CA ALA A 82 9.18 16.93 0.58
C ALA A 82 10.48 17.40 1.25
N LEU A 83 11.58 16.65 1.05
CA LEU A 83 12.89 17.03 1.54
C LEU A 83 13.41 18.30 0.86
N THR A 84 13.20 18.43 -0.45
CA THR A 84 13.59 19.61 -1.23
C THR A 84 12.84 20.84 -0.75
N ASP A 85 11.51 20.75 -0.61
CA ASP A 85 10.67 21.83 -0.09
C ASP A 85 11.09 22.26 1.33
N ASN A 86 11.45 21.29 2.18
CA ASN A 86 11.92 21.58 3.54
C ASN A 86 13.26 22.33 3.54
N TYR A 87 14.20 21.96 2.66
CA TYR A 87 15.47 22.68 2.52
C TYR A 87 15.27 24.11 2.04
N GLU A 88 14.38 24.34 1.06
CA GLU A 88 14.08 25.69 0.58
C GLU A 88 13.48 26.56 1.69
N GLN A 89 12.54 26.03 2.47
CA GLN A 89 11.97 26.74 3.62
C GLN A 89 13.02 27.05 4.70
N LEU A 90 13.95 26.14 4.95
CA LEU A 90 15.02 26.35 5.92
C LEU A 90 15.95 27.50 5.48
N LEU A 91 16.29 27.57 4.19
CA LEU A 91 17.09 28.65 3.64
C LEU A 91 16.37 29.99 3.74
N ALA A 92 15.07 30.04 3.38
CA ALA A 92 14.27 31.25 3.52
C ALA A 92 14.18 31.72 4.98
N THR A 93 13.93 30.79 5.91
CA THR A 93 13.86 31.11 7.34
C THR A 93 15.19 31.62 7.89
N GLN A 94 16.32 31.07 7.41
CA GLN A 94 17.65 31.55 7.81
C GLN A 94 17.91 32.98 7.32
N ASP A 95 17.52 33.29 6.09
CA ASP A 95 17.68 34.62 5.50
C ASP A 95 16.83 35.67 6.24
N GLU A 96 15.57 35.32 6.53
CA GLU A 96 14.67 36.15 7.35
C GLU A 96 15.23 36.37 8.77
N ALA A 97 15.74 35.32 9.41
CA ALA A 97 16.33 35.42 10.74
C ALA A 97 17.58 36.32 10.76
N THR A 98 18.42 36.21 9.72
CA THR A 98 19.62 37.07 9.57
C THR A 98 19.23 38.53 9.37
N SER A 99 18.24 38.77 8.51
CA SER A 99 17.71 40.11 8.26
C SER A 99 17.10 40.73 9.52
N ALA A 100 16.35 39.95 10.30
CA ALA A 100 15.80 40.40 11.58
C ALA A 100 16.89 40.73 12.62
N GLN A 101 17.97 39.94 12.66
CA GLN A 101 19.12 40.22 13.54
C GLN A 101 19.85 41.50 13.16
N LEU A 102 20.04 41.75 11.86
CA LEU A 102 20.64 43.00 11.35
C LEU A 102 19.78 44.21 11.70
N ALA A 103 18.47 44.15 11.45
CA ALA A 103 17.54 45.23 11.79
C ALA A 103 17.52 45.51 13.31
N LEU A 104 17.62 44.48 14.14
CA LEU A 104 17.73 44.63 15.59
C LEU A 104 19.03 45.34 15.99
N ALA A 105 20.16 44.98 15.38
CA ALA A 105 21.45 45.63 15.62
C ALA A 105 21.42 47.12 15.22
N GLU A 106 20.88 47.44 14.05
CA GLU A 106 20.70 48.83 13.58
C GLU A 106 19.82 49.64 14.53
N MET A 107 18.73 49.06 15.04
CA MET A 107 17.89 49.71 16.05
C MET A 107 18.65 49.97 17.37
N TYR A 108 19.47 49.03 17.85
CA TYR A 108 20.28 49.24 19.05
C TYR A 108 21.28 50.37 18.87
N GLU A 109 21.95 50.47 17.70
CA GLU A 109 22.85 51.58 17.41
C GLU A 109 22.12 52.93 17.42
N LEU A 110 20.94 53.01 16.81
CA LEU A 110 20.15 54.24 16.79
C LEU A 110 19.70 54.68 18.19
N VAL A 111 19.28 53.73 19.05
CA VAL A 111 18.92 54.02 20.44
C VAL A 111 20.13 54.50 21.25
N LEU A 112 21.31 53.91 21.05
CA LEU A 112 22.54 54.34 21.72
C LEU A 112 22.97 55.76 21.31
N VAL A 113 22.85 56.09 20.02
CA VAL A 113 23.14 57.44 19.50
C VAL A 113 22.17 58.48 20.10
N LEU A 114 20.88 58.16 20.21
CA LEU A 114 19.89 59.05 20.81
C LEU A 114 20.06 59.19 22.34
N ALA A 115 20.43 58.13 23.04
CA ALA A 115 20.63 58.15 24.50
C ALA A 115 21.97 58.80 24.92
N GLY A 116 22.99 58.79 24.06
CA GLY A 116 24.29 59.42 24.30
C GLY A 116 24.35 60.92 23.96
N GLY A 117 23.28 61.49 23.41
CA GLY A 117 23.21 62.88 22.92
C GLY A 117 22.92 63.96 23.97
N GLU A 118 22.82 63.64 25.26
CA GLU A 118 22.71 64.64 26.33
C GLU A 118 24.04 64.84 27.07
N LYS A 119 24.89 65.74 26.56
CA LYS A 119 25.83 66.55 27.36
C LYS A 119 26.05 67.92 26.73
#